data_AF-A0A1Y1RD96-F1
#
_entry.id   AF-A0A1Y1RD96-F1
#
_cell.length_a   1.000
_cell.length_b   1.000
_cell.length_c   1.000
_cell.angle_alpha   90.00
_cell.angle_beta   90.00
_cell.angle_gamma   90.00
#
_symmetry.space_group_name_H-M   'P 1'
#
loop_
_entity.id
_entity.type
_entity.pdbx_description
1 polymer ?
#
loop_
_entity_poly.entity_id
_entity_poly.type
_entity_poly.pdbx_seq_one_letter_code
_entity_poly.pdbx_strand_id
1 'polypeptide(L)' 'MKRVLVMAILTMLLFSGCGVGSIVALPFKVVGATVNVVAPDAVGDTISGVGDAADAAIPF' A
#
# COMPACT_ATOMS: atom_id res chain seq x y z
N MET A 1 21.48 4.47 26.32
CA MET A 1 21.77 4.91 24.92
C MET A 1 21.81 3.75 23.93
N LYS A 2 22.67 2.74 24.09
CA LYS A 2 22.78 1.59 23.14
C LYS A 2 21.46 0.84 22.88
N ARG A 3 20.61 0.63 23.90
CA ARG A 3 19.31 -0.05 23.76
C ARG A 3 18.27 0.75 22.95
N VAL A 4 18.29 2.08 23.06
CA VAL A 4 17.38 2.98 22.32
C VAL A 4 17.76 3.02 20.84
N LEU A 5 19.07 3.03 20.54
CA LEU A 5 19.57 2.98 19.17
C LEU A 5 19.20 1.67 18.46
N VAL A 6 19.28 0.54 19.17
CA VAL A 6 18.86 -0.77 18.64
C VAL A 6 17.35 -0.81 18.36
N MET A 7 16.53 -0.24 19.25
CA MET A 7 15.08 -0.15 19.04
C MET A 7 14.73 0.74 17.85
N ALA A 8 15.41 1.87 17.66
CA ALA A 8 15.18 2.78 16.54
C ALA A 8 15.57 2.15 15.18
N ILE A 9 16.64 1.37 15.14
CA ILE A 9 17.06 0.64 13.93
C ILE A 9 16.05 -0.46 13.61
N LEU A 10 15.57 -1.21 14.61
CA LEU A 10 14.55 -2.24 14.42
C LEU A 10 13.22 -1.67 13.92
N THR A 11 12.75 -0.55 14.46
CA THR A 11 11.55 0.12 13.93
C THR A 11 11.78 0.65 12.53
N MET A 12 12.92 1.26 12.21
CA MET A 12 13.23 1.62 10.83
C MET A 12 13.18 0.41 9.90
N LEU A 13 13.79 -0.72 10.26
CA LEU A 13 13.76 -1.95 9.46
C LEU A 13 12.34 -2.54 9.31
N LEU A 14 11.50 -2.43 10.34
CA LEU A 14 10.09 -2.85 10.29
C LEU A 14 9.24 -1.95 9.39
N PHE A 15 9.55 -0.66 9.31
CA PHE A 15 8.85 0.31 8.48
C PHE A 15 9.45 0.50 7.08
N SER A 16 10.66 0.03 6.82
CA SER A 16 11.40 0.24 5.56
C SER A 16 11.25 -0.89 4.55
N GLY A 17 10.23 -1.74 4.62
CA GLY A 17 10.19 -2.91 3.73
C GLY A 17 8.86 -3.62 3.50
N CYS A 18 7.73 -3.15 4.02
CA CYS A 18 6.45 -3.85 3.84
C CYS A 18 5.23 -2.91 3.85
N GLY A 19 5.44 -1.58 3.81
CA GLY A 19 4.40 -0.64 4.23
C GLY A 19 4.00 0.36 3.16
N VAL A 20 4.96 0.98 2.47
CA VAL A 20 4.61 2.15 1.65
C VAL A 20 3.89 1.72 0.39
N GLY A 21 4.27 0.62 -0.26
CA GLY A 21 3.51 0.06 -1.38
C GLY A 21 2.05 -0.18 -1.02
N SER A 22 1.80 -0.82 0.12
CA SER A 22 0.43 -1.09 0.57
C SER A 22 -0.33 0.17 1.01
N ILE A 23 0.34 1.15 1.62
CA ILE A 23 -0.27 2.44 1.97
C ILE A 23 -0.65 3.23 0.71
N VAL A 24 0.22 3.23 -0.30
CA VAL A 24 -0.01 3.92 -1.58
C VAL A 24 -1.09 3.19 -2.39
N ALA A 25 -1.15 1.86 -2.31
CA ALA A 25 -2.18 1.04 -2.96
C ALA A 25 -3.58 1.20 -2.34
N LEU A 26 -3.66 1.47 -1.04
CA LEU A 26 -4.90 1.51 -0.27
C LEU A 26 -5.99 2.43 -0.87
N PRO A 27 -5.72 3.72 -1.20
CA PRO A 27 -6.75 4.59 -1.77
C PRO A 27 -7.27 4.09 -3.12
N PHE A 28 -6.43 3.49 -3.96
CA PHE A 28 -6.86 2.91 -5.24
C PHE A 28 -7.79 1.72 -5.03
N LYS A 29 -7.45 0.82 -4.10
CA LYS A 29 -8.29 -0.34 -3.78
C LYS A 29 -9.65 0.08 -3.20
N VAL A 30 -9.67 1.09 -2.31
CA VAL A 30 -10.91 1.63 -1.72
C VAL A 30 -11.78 2.31 -2.79
N VAL A 31 -11.18 3.14 -3.65
CA VAL A 31 -11.92 3.81 -4.72
C VAL A 31 -12.41 2.80 -5.74
N GLY A 32 -11.60 1.85 -6.17
CA GLY A 32 -11.98 0.80 -7.10
C GLY A 32 -13.17 -0.02 -6.59
N ALA A 33 -13.13 -0.44 -5.33
CA ALA A 33 -14.25 -1.13 -4.68
C ALA A 33 -15.52 -0.26 -4.62
N THR A 34 -15.38 1.04 -4.32
CA THR A 34 -16.52 1.98 -4.28
C THR A 34 -17.11 2.19 -5.68
N VAL A 35 -16.27 2.34 -6.70
CA VAL A 35 -16.69 2.58 -8.08
C VAL A 35 -17.39 1.35 -8.67
N ASN A 36 -16.97 0.13 -8.31
CA ASN A 36 -17.64 -1.09 -8.75
C ASN A 36 -19.11 -1.18 -8.30
N VAL A 37 -19.50 -0.46 -7.25
CA VAL A 37 -20.92 -0.37 -6.82
C VAL A 37 -21.78 0.33 -7.87
N VAL A 38 -21.20 1.27 -8.64
CA VAL A 38 -21.93 2.18 -9.54
C VAL A 38 -21.61 1.92 -11.01
N ALA A 39 -20.39 1.47 -11.30
CA ALA A 39 -19.90 1.12 -12.63
C ALA A 39 -19.20 -0.26 -12.52
N PRO A 40 -19.96 -1.35 -12.63
CA PRO A 40 -19.47 -2.70 -12.38
C PRO A 40 -18.29 -3.08 -13.29
N ASP A 41 -17.31 -3.72 -12.67
CA ASP A 41 -16.19 -4.49 -13.23
C ASP A 41 -15.21 -3.71 -14.11
N ALA A 42 -15.64 -2.96 -15.12
CA ALA A 42 -14.73 -2.32 -16.06
C ALA A 42 -13.91 -1.18 -15.43
N VAL A 43 -14.53 -0.35 -14.60
CA VAL A 43 -13.86 0.86 -14.06
C VAL A 43 -13.28 0.59 -12.68
N GLY A 44 -14.02 -0.04 -11.78
CA GLY A 44 -13.54 -0.28 -10.43
C GLY A 44 -12.38 -1.27 -10.39
N ASP A 45 -12.38 -2.32 -11.21
CA ASP A 45 -11.25 -3.27 -11.26
C ASP A 45 -10.01 -2.63 -11.88
N THR A 46 -10.18 -1.76 -12.87
CA THR A 46 -9.05 -1.01 -13.45
C THR A 46 -8.40 -0.10 -12.41
N ILE A 47 -9.20 0.58 -11.58
CA ILE A 47 -8.68 1.42 -10.49
C ILE A 47 -7.99 0.55 -9.42
N SER A 48 -8.61 -0.56 -9.00
CA SER A 48 -8.01 -1.50 -8.05
C SER A 48 -6.68 -2.07 -8.59
N GLY A 49 -6.59 -2.33 -9.90
CA GLY A 49 -5.38 -2.80 -10.57
C GLY A 49 -4.23 -1.79 -10.53
N VAL A 50 -4.52 -0.47 -10.50
CA VAL A 50 -3.49 0.55 -10.23
C VAL A 50 -2.95 0.40 -8.80
N GLY A 51 -3.84 0.10 -7.85
CA GLY A 51 -3.44 -0.20 -6.48
C GLY A 51 -2.53 -1.42 -6.40
N ASP A 52 -2.84 -2.51 -7.09
CA ASP A 52 -2.00 -3.70 -7.13
C ASP A 52 -0.64 -3.45 -7.79
N ALA A 53 -0.62 -2.66 -8.87
CA ALA A 53 0.63 -2.24 -9.50
C ALA A 53 1.49 -1.38 -8.57
N ALA A 54 0.88 -0.47 -7.80
CA ALA A 54 1.59 0.35 -6.83
C ALA A 54 2.16 -0.48 -5.66
N ASP A 55 1.39 -1.46 -5.17
CA ASP A 55 1.82 -2.40 -4.13
C ASP A 55 3.03 -3.23 -4.57
N ALA A 56 3.04 -3.67 -5.84
CA ALA A 56 4.12 -4.47 -6.40
C ALA A 56 5.36 -3.65 -6.84
N ALA A 57 5.17 -2.40 -7.26
CA ALA A 57 6.24 -1.58 -7.83
C ALA A 57 7.04 -0.77 -6.77
N ILE A 58 6.46 -0.52 -5.60
CA ILE A 58 7.09 0.30 -4.56
C ILE A 58 7.77 -0.62 -3.53
N PRO A 59 9.12 -0.69 -3.49
CA PRO A 59 9.82 -1.77 -2.79
C PRO A 59 10.01 -1.59 -1.27
N PHE A 60 9.50 -0.52 -0.67
CA PHE A 60 9.71 -0.17 0.74
C PHE A 60 8.50 0.57 1.23
#